data_AF-A0A965ZCN9-F1
#
_entry.id   AF-A0A965ZCN9-F1
#
_cell.length_a   1.000
_cell.length_b   1.000
_cell.length_c   1.000
_cell.angle_alpha   90.00
_cell.angle_beta   90.00
_cell.angle_gamma   90.00
#
_symmetry.space_group_name_H-M   'P 1'
#
loop_
_entity.id
_entity.type
_entity.pdbx_description
1 polymer ?
#
loop_
_entity_poly.entity_id
_entity_poly.type
_entity_poly.pdbx_seq_one_letter_code
_entity_poly.pdbx_strand_id
1 'polypeptide(L)'
;MFDEILNIVKSHLGGNPEVADALPQDQAGAVHDEIATHIQDGIKNQAAEEGGIGGLLSSLKDSLTSGSPVTGAIEGGLAATLASKFGLSPAITGAIAGALPGILQKFTNKVNDPDDESITPQSLESSLADKFKTDNK
;
A
#
# COMPACT_ATOMS: atom_id res chain seq x y z
N MET A 1 11.47 -0.72 -4.98
CA MET A 1 10.43 -0.59 -3.92
C MET A 1 9.03 -0.51 -4.49
N PHE A 2 8.69 0.48 -5.32
CA PHE A 2 7.37 0.56 -5.97
C PHE A 2 7.00 -0.74 -6.69
N ASP A 3 7.93 -1.27 -7.50
CA ASP A 3 7.71 -2.52 -8.24
C ASP A 3 7.36 -3.70 -7.35
N GLU A 4 7.93 -3.76 -6.13
CA GLU A 4 7.61 -4.80 -5.17
C GLU A 4 6.21 -4.63 -4.58
N ILE A 5 5.82 -3.41 -4.22
CA ILE A 5 4.46 -3.10 -3.77
C ILE A 5 3.46 -3.49 -4.86
N LEU A 6 3.75 -3.10 -6.10
CA LEU A 6 2.97 -3.48 -7.27
C LEU A 6 2.88 -5.00 -7.43
N ASN A 7 3.97 -5.72 -7.19
CA ASN A 7 4.00 -7.18 -7.26
C ASN A 7 3.14 -7.82 -6.16
N ILE A 8 3.18 -7.29 -4.94
CA ILE A 8 2.31 -7.73 -3.84
C ILE A 8 0.84 -7.48 -4.17
N VAL A 9 0.52 -6.29 -4.69
CA VAL A 9 -0.85 -5.91 -5.12
C VAL A 9 -1.33 -6.86 -6.21
N LYS A 10 -0.56 -7.05 -7.28
CA LYS A 10 -0.87 -7.97 -8.37
C LYS A 10 -1.06 -9.41 -7.87
N SER A 11 -0.17 -9.87 -6.98
CA SER A 11 -0.25 -11.22 -6.41
C SER A 11 -1.49 -11.39 -5.53
N HIS A 12 -1.83 -10.40 -4.71
CA HIS A 12 -2.96 -10.49 -3.78
C HIS A 12 -4.31 -10.29 -4.47
N LEU A 13 -4.43 -9.29 -5.34
CA LEU A 13 -5.65 -9.01 -6.10
C LEU A 13 -5.85 -10.01 -7.24
N GLY A 14 -4.78 -10.48 -7.87
CA GLY A 14 -4.86 -11.56 -8.87
C GLY A 14 -5.32 -12.90 -8.28
N GLY A 15 -5.18 -13.08 -6.96
CA GLY A 15 -5.79 -14.20 -6.24
C GLY A 15 -7.28 -14.01 -5.92
N ASN A 16 -7.85 -12.83 -6.19
CA ASN A 16 -9.24 -12.49 -5.92
C ASN A 16 -10.03 -12.36 -7.23
N PRO A 17 -10.75 -13.41 -7.65
CA PRO A 17 -11.45 -13.42 -8.95
C PRO A 17 -12.50 -12.32 -9.07
N GLU A 18 -13.16 -11.91 -7.97
CA GLU A 18 -14.12 -10.79 -8.01
C GLU A 18 -13.46 -9.47 -8.42
N VAL A 19 -12.25 -9.19 -7.94
CA VAL A 19 -11.51 -7.97 -8.30
C VAL A 19 -10.92 -8.11 -9.71
N ALA A 20 -10.34 -9.27 -10.02
CA ALA A 20 -9.71 -9.53 -11.30
C ALA A 20 -10.72 -9.49 -12.47
N ASP A 21 -11.92 -10.07 -12.31
CA ASP A 21 -12.97 -10.04 -13.33
C ASP A 21 -13.65 -8.67 -13.44
N ALA A 22 -13.69 -7.89 -12.35
CA ALA A 22 -14.30 -6.58 -12.35
C ALA A 22 -13.41 -5.46 -12.91
N LEU A 23 -12.10 -5.72 -13.04
CA LEU A 23 -11.15 -4.78 -13.66
C LEU A 23 -11.02 -5.07 -15.16
N PRO A 24 -11.38 -4.11 -16.05
CA PRO A 24 -11.13 -4.25 -17.48
C PRO A 24 -9.63 -4.50 -17.71
N GLN A 25 -9.24 -5.46 -18.56
CA GLN A 25 -7.81 -5.76 -18.78
C GLN A 25 -7.00 -4.53 -19.23
N ASP A 26 -7.62 -3.62 -19.99
CA ASP A 26 -7.00 -2.36 -20.41
C ASP A 26 -6.75 -1.37 -19.25
N GLN A 27 -7.50 -1.47 -18.16
CA GLN A 27 -7.35 -0.60 -16.98
C GLN A 27 -6.70 -1.31 -15.79
N ALA A 28 -6.70 -2.64 -15.75
CA ALA A 28 -6.18 -3.42 -14.63
C ALA A 28 -4.72 -3.07 -14.32
N GLY A 29 -3.88 -2.87 -15.34
CA GLY A 29 -2.50 -2.41 -15.16
C GLY A 29 -2.43 -1.05 -14.45
N ALA A 30 -3.14 -0.06 -14.97
CA ALA A 30 -3.16 1.29 -14.39
C ALA A 30 -3.78 1.33 -12.98
N VAL A 31 -4.80 0.51 -12.73
CA VAL A 31 -5.41 0.38 -11.39
C VAL A 31 -4.42 -0.23 -10.41
N HIS A 32 -3.72 -1.30 -10.77
CA HIS A 32 -2.69 -1.89 -9.91
C HIS A 32 -1.55 -0.89 -9.61
N ASP A 33 -1.11 -0.14 -10.62
CA ASP A 33 -0.08 0.89 -10.46
C ASP A 33 -0.56 2.02 -9.53
N GLU A 34 -1.82 2.45 -9.65
CA GLU A 34 -2.40 3.44 -8.73
C GLU A 34 -2.50 2.90 -7.31
N ILE A 35 -2.97 1.67 -7.14
CA ILE A 35 -3.06 1.03 -5.82
C ILE A 35 -1.69 0.98 -5.18
N ALA A 36 -0.67 0.54 -5.93
CA ALA A 36 0.70 0.50 -5.44
C ALA A 36 1.23 1.89 -5.07
N THR A 37 0.90 2.91 -5.88
CA THR A 37 1.30 4.31 -5.64
C THR A 37 0.64 4.83 -4.37
N HIS A 38 -0.66 4.60 -4.21
CA HIS A 38 -1.42 5.06 -3.07
C HIS A 38 -0.99 4.36 -1.78
N ILE A 39 -0.71 3.06 -1.82
CA ILE A 39 -0.17 2.31 -0.69
C ILE A 39 1.21 2.85 -0.31
N GLN A 40 2.08 3.06 -1.30
CA GLN A 40 3.39 3.65 -1.07
C GLN A 40 3.29 5.03 -0.42
N ASP A 41 2.43 5.91 -0.94
CA ASP A 41 2.27 7.26 -0.43
C ASP A 41 1.59 7.28 0.93
N GLY A 42 0.61 6.40 1.14
CA GLY A 42 -0.03 6.17 2.43
C GLY A 42 1.00 5.73 3.49
N ILE A 43 1.79 4.70 3.20
CA ILE A 43 2.90 4.24 4.05
C ILE A 43 3.88 5.38 4.33
N LYS A 44 4.27 6.16 3.31
CA LYS A 44 5.19 7.29 3.49
C LYS A 44 4.61 8.37 4.38
N ASN A 45 3.35 8.74 4.17
CA ASN A 45 2.68 9.76 4.97
C ASN A 45 2.53 9.30 6.43
N GLN A 46 2.09 8.07 6.63
CA GLN A 46 1.95 7.47 7.96
C GLN A 46 3.30 7.30 8.65
N ALA A 47 4.36 6.94 7.91
CA ALA A 47 5.71 6.93 8.45
C ALA A 47 6.19 8.32 8.86
N ALA A 48 5.84 9.37 8.14
CA ALA A 48 6.17 10.73 8.56
C ALA A 48 5.40 11.12 9.85
N GLU A 49 4.15 10.69 9.99
CA GLU A 49 3.30 10.95 11.18
C GLU A 49 3.75 10.15 12.41
N GLU A 50 4.15 8.89 12.23
CA GLU A 50 4.55 7.97 13.31
C GLU A 50 6.03 8.15 13.74
N GLY A 51 6.72 9.18 13.25
CA GLY A 51 8.11 9.48 13.64
C GLY A 51 9.18 8.68 12.89
N GLY A 52 8.85 8.18 11.70
CA GLY A 52 9.73 7.46 10.78
C GLY A 52 9.24 6.04 10.47
N ILE A 53 10.01 5.32 9.64
CA ILE A 53 9.68 3.93 9.26
C ILE A 53 9.70 2.98 10.46
N GLY A 54 10.60 3.19 11.43
CA GLY A 54 10.63 2.37 12.64
C GLY A 54 9.36 2.53 13.50
N GLY A 55 8.85 3.76 13.61
CA GLY A 55 7.59 4.05 14.30
C GLY A 55 6.40 3.44 13.59
N LEU A 56 6.31 3.62 12.27
CA LEU A 56 5.27 2.97 11.46
C LEU A 56 5.30 1.45 11.58
N LEU A 57 6.47 0.81 11.49
CA LEU A 57 6.55 -0.65 11.58
C LEU A 57 6.10 -1.16 12.95
N SER A 58 6.47 -0.45 14.02
CA SER A 58 6.00 -0.78 15.37
C SER A 58 4.48 -0.62 15.46
N SER A 59 3.96 0.50 14.96
CA SER A 59 2.52 0.80 14.91
C SER A 59 1.76 -0.25 14.10
N LEU A 60 2.26 -0.61 12.92
CA LEU A 60 1.66 -1.60 12.02
C LEU A 60 1.71 -3.01 12.62
N LYS A 61 2.79 -3.36 13.32
CA LYS A 61 2.92 -4.63 14.06
C LYS A 61 1.92 -4.72 15.22
N ASP A 62 1.78 -3.66 16.02
CA ASP A 62 0.78 -3.58 17.10
C ASP A 62 -0.66 -3.53 16.56
N SER A 63 -0.80 -2.97 15.36
CA SER A 63 -2.10 -2.80 14.73
C SER A 63 -2.60 -4.02 13.96
N LEU A 64 -1.72 -4.86 13.43
CA LEU A 64 -2.09 -6.13 12.79
C LEU A 64 -2.81 -7.07 13.78
N THR A 65 -2.58 -6.91 15.08
CA THR A 65 -3.27 -7.65 16.15
C THR A 65 -4.60 -7.02 16.59
N SER A 66 -4.86 -5.75 16.27
CA SER A 66 -5.95 -4.96 16.89
C SER A 66 -6.88 -4.24 15.90
N GLY A 67 -6.56 -4.26 14.60
CA GLY A 67 -7.20 -3.44 13.57
C GLY A 67 -6.61 -2.02 13.57
N SER A 68 -5.88 -1.65 12.51
CA SER A 68 -5.07 -0.42 12.50
C SER A 68 -5.84 0.82 12.09
N PRO A 69 -5.65 1.97 12.78
CA PRO A 69 -6.00 3.28 12.23
C PRO A 69 -5.21 3.61 10.96
N VAL A 70 -3.97 3.13 10.84
CA VAL A 70 -3.10 3.32 9.66
C VAL A 70 -3.70 2.62 8.44
N THR A 71 -4.05 1.35 8.59
CA THR A 71 -4.71 0.56 7.53
C THR A 71 -6.00 1.24 7.08
N GLY A 72 -6.85 1.66 8.01
CA GLY A 72 -8.09 2.38 7.68
C GLY A 72 -7.87 3.71 6.95
N ALA A 73 -6.81 4.46 7.30
CA ALA A 73 -6.45 5.70 6.62
C ALA A 73 -6.04 5.46 5.17
N ILE A 74 -5.21 4.45 4.92
CA ILE A 74 -4.77 4.07 3.56
C ILE A 74 -5.94 3.50 2.76
N GLU A 75 -6.78 2.65 3.37
CA GLU A 75 -7.99 2.07 2.73
C GLU A 75 -8.98 3.15 2.29
N GLY A 76 -9.30 4.10 3.17
CA GLY A 76 -10.24 5.17 2.89
C GLY A 76 -9.78 6.06 1.74
N GLY A 77 -8.49 6.43 1.73
CA GLY A 77 -7.87 7.18 0.65
C GLY A 77 -7.86 6.40 -0.67
N LEU A 78 -7.58 5.10 -0.61
CA LEU A 78 -7.46 4.25 -1.80
C LEU A 78 -8.82 4.08 -2.48
N ALA A 79 -9.84 3.71 -1.71
CA ALA A 79 -11.18 3.51 -2.25
C ALA A 79 -11.73 4.79 -2.89
N ALA A 80 -11.48 5.95 -2.28
CA ALA A 80 -11.86 7.25 -2.83
C ALA A 80 -11.09 7.59 -4.11
N THR A 81 -9.79 7.31 -4.15
CA THR A 81 -8.93 7.55 -5.32
C THR A 81 -9.35 6.68 -6.49
N LEU A 82 -9.61 5.40 -6.26
CA LEU A 82 -10.04 4.46 -7.29
C LEU A 82 -11.43 4.79 -7.85
N ALA A 83 -12.37 5.13 -6.98
CA ALA A 83 -13.69 5.58 -7.40
C ALA A 83 -13.59 6.87 -8.25
N SER A 84 -12.74 7.82 -7.86
CA SER A 84 -12.64 9.12 -8.54
C SER A 84 -11.81 9.09 -9.82
N LYS A 85 -10.67 8.38 -9.84
CA LYS A 85 -9.76 8.33 -11.00
C LYS A 85 -10.22 7.34 -12.07
N PHE A 86 -10.71 6.17 -11.65
CA PHE A 86 -11.06 5.08 -12.55
C PHE A 86 -12.57 4.88 -12.67
N GLY A 87 -13.39 5.57 -11.88
CA GLY A 87 -14.84 5.40 -11.90
C GLY A 87 -15.28 4.03 -11.38
N LEU A 88 -14.47 3.37 -10.55
CA LEU A 88 -14.79 2.03 -10.04
C LEU A 88 -15.99 2.08 -9.09
N SER A 89 -16.85 1.06 -9.19
CA SER A 89 -18.02 0.91 -8.32
C SER A 89 -17.59 0.72 -6.86
N PRO A 90 -18.37 1.20 -5.86
CA PRO A 90 -18.13 0.98 -4.44
C PRO A 90 -17.93 -0.49 -4.05
N ALA A 91 -18.55 -1.43 -4.80
CA ALA A 91 -18.35 -2.85 -4.58
C ALA A 91 -16.91 -3.29 -4.89
N ILE A 92 -16.34 -2.81 -5.99
CA ILE A 92 -14.98 -3.13 -6.42
C ILE A 92 -13.96 -2.43 -5.52
N THR A 93 -14.16 -1.12 -5.27
CA THR A 93 -13.26 -0.37 -4.38
C THR A 93 -13.32 -0.89 -2.95
N GLY A 94 -14.48 -1.34 -2.48
CA GLY A 94 -14.64 -2.03 -1.21
C GLY A 94 -13.94 -3.39 -1.17
N ALA A 95 -13.99 -4.18 -2.25
CA ALA A 95 -13.27 -5.45 -2.33
C ALA A 95 -11.74 -5.24 -2.33
N ILE A 96 -11.23 -4.24 -3.05
CA ILE A 96 -9.82 -3.86 -3.05
C ILE A 96 -9.39 -3.35 -1.67
N ALA A 97 -10.18 -2.47 -1.06
CA ALA A 97 -9.92 -1.98 0.30
C ALA A 97 -9.92 -3.13 1.32
N GLY A 98 -10.87 -4.06 1.23
CA GLY A 98 -10.89 -5.26 2.10
C GLY A 98 -9.73 -6.23 1.86
N ALA A 99 -9.08 -6.17 0.70
CA ALA A 99 -7.84 -6.88 0.40
C ALA A 99 -6.59 -6.16 0.93
N LEU A 100 -6.69 -4.88 1.29
CA LEU A 100 -5.54 -4.09 1.72
C LEU A 100 -4.86 -4.61 2.99
N PRO A 101 -5.57 -5.10 4.03
CA PRO A 101 -4.93 -5.65 5.21
C PRO A 101 -3.98 -6.81 4.86
N GLY A 102 -4.37 -7.67 3.90
CA GLY A 102 -3.55 -8.77 3.41
C GLY A 102 -2.31 -8.30 2.62
N ILE A 103 -2.45 -7.22 1.85
CA ILE A 103 -1.33 -6.57 1.13
C ILE A 103 -0.34 -5.96 2.13
N LEU A 104 -0.84 -5.21 3.11
CA LEU A 104 -0.02 -4.59 4.16
C LEU A 104 0.66 -5.63 5.06
N GLN A 105 0.00 -6.76 5.33
CA GLN A 105 0.61 -7.86 6.07
C GLN A 105 1.77 -8.48 5.28
N LYS A 106 1.59 -8.74 3.97
CA LYS A 106 2.67 -9.24 3.10
C LYS A 106 3.81 -8.24 2.99
N PHE A 107 3.50 -6.96 2.89
CA PHE A 107 4.47 -5.87 2.90
C PHE A 107 5.27 -5.88 4.21
N THR A 108 4.60 -5.91 5.36
CA THR A 108 5.25 -5.94 6.69
C THR A 108 6.14 -7.15 6.83
N ASN A 109 5.68 -8.31 6.36
CA ASN A 109 6.49 -9.52 6.37
C ASN A 109 7.76 -9.35 5.54
N LYS A 110 7.67 -8.83 4.31
CA LYS A 110 8.84 -8.53 3.46
C LYS A 110 9.80 -7.54 4.10
N VAL A 111 9.29 -6.48 4.73
CA VAL A 111 10.14 -5.48 5.41
C VAL A 111 10.91 -6.08 6.59
N ASN A 112 10.33 -7.07 7.26
CA ASN A 112 10.96 -7.77 8.39
C ASN A 112 11.69 -9.05 7.96
N ASP A 113 11.73 -9.37 6.66
CA ASP A 113 12.35 -10.59 6.14
C ASP A 113 13.85 -10.32 5.90
N PRO A 114 14.75 -10.95 6.68
CA PRO A 114 16.19 -10.76 6.51
C PRO A 114 16.73 -11.36 5.21
N ASP A 115 15.99 -12.26 4.56
CA ASP A 115 16.37 -12.89 3.29
C ASP A 115 15.78 -12.15 2.07
N ASP A 116 14.94 -11.13 2.27
CA ASP A 116 14.31 -10.33 1.22
C ASP A 116 14.82 -8.87 1.22
N GLU A 117 15.80 -8.58 0.36
CA GLU A 117 16.36 -7.22 0.23
C GLU A 117 15.50 -6.27 -0.62
N SER A 118 14.35 -6.73 -1.12
CA SER A 118 13.54 -5.97 -2.08
C SER A 118 12.76 -4.80 -1.46
N ILE A 119 12.33 -4.96 -0.21
CA ILE A 119 11.77 -3.91 0.63
C ILE A 119 12.41 -4.02 2.01
N THR A 120 13.35 -3.13 2.32
CA THR A 120 13.97 -3.05 3.65
C THR A 120 13.59 -1.75 4.36
N PRO A 121 13.66 -1.70 5.71
CA PRO A 121 13.43 -0.45 6.45
C PRO A 121 14.32 0.68 5.94
N GLN A 122 15.56 0.35 5.57
CA GLN A 122 16.56 1.29 5.05
C GLN A 122 16.19 1.82 3.65
N SER A 123 15.64 0.96 2.78
CA SER A 123 15.14 1.38 1.46
C SER A 123 13.92 2.30 1.57
N LEU A 124 13.04 2.03 2.52
CA LEU A 124 11.88 2.85 2.83
C LEU A 124 12.30 4.21 3.40
N GLU A 125 13.23 4.20 4.34
CA GLU A 125 13.80 5.42 4.92
C GLU A 125 14.48 6.28 3.86
N SER A 126 15.24 5.66 2.95
CA SER A 126 15.84 6.35 1.81
C SER A 126 14.76 6.99 0.91
N SER A 127 13.67 6.27 0.65
CA SER A 127 12.55 6.78 -0.16
C SER A 127 11.76 7.91 0.50
N LEU A 128 11.69 7.95 1.84
CA LEU A 128 11.15 9.10 2.58
C LEU A 128 12.13 10.28 2.56
N ALA A 129 13.41 10.02 2.79
CA ALA A 129 14.45 11.05 2.84
C ALA A 129 14.56 11.84 1.51
N ASP A 130 14.38 11.18 0.37
CA ASP A 130 14.32 11.83 -0.94
C ASP A 130 13.18 12.86 -1.05
N LYS A 131 12.04 12.63 -0.39
CA LYS A 131 10.91 13.59 -0.36
C LYS A 131 11.22 14.82 0.49
N PHE A 132 11.83 14.65 1.68
CA PHE A 132 12.22 15.76 2.55
C PHE A 132 13.31 16.65 1.92
N LYS A 133 14.14 16.10 1.04
CA LYS A 133 15.14 16.88 0.30
C LYS A 133 14.53 17.79 -0.78
N THR A 134 13.29 17.50 -1.21
CA THR A 134 12.63 18.22 -2.30
C THR A 134 11.78 19.40 -1.81
N ASP A 135 11.36 19.41 -0.54
CA ASP A 135 10.59 20.51 0.07
C ASP A 135 11.46 21.63 0.69
N ASN A 136 12.80 21.54 0.60
CA ASN A 136 13.74 22.54 1.15
C ASN A 136 14.61 23.19 0.05
N LYS A 137 13.99 23.65 -1.03
CA LYS A 137 14.62 24.55 -2.02
C LYS A 137 13.63 25.60 -2.55
#